data_AF-A0A3S1CWB9-F1
#
_entry.id   AF-A0A3S1CWB9-F1
#
_cell.length_a   1.000
_cell.length_b   1.000
_cell.length_c   1.000
_cell.angle_alpha   90.00
_cell.angle_beta   90.00
_cell.angle_gamma   90.00
#
_symmetry.space_group_name_H-M   'P 1'
#
loop_
_entity.id
_entity.type
_entity.pdbx_description
1 polymer ?
#
loop_
_entity_poly.entity_id
_entity_poly.type
_entity_poly.pdbx_seq_one_letter_code
_entity_poly.pdbx_strand_id
1 'polypeptide(L)'
;MKLRTLTLGLLSASAFAFAAHAESITIATVNNGDMVRMQKLTDDFTAKNPDIQLQWVTLEENVLRERVTTDIATKGGQYDVMTIGTYEVPIWAKQSWLLPLDKLGDDYDVKDIIPAIAGGLSVDGTLYAAPFYGESSFVMYRKDLMEKAGLTMPDAPTWDFIKQAADKMTDRASGVNGVCLRGKAGWGEN
;
A
#
# COMPACT_ATOMS: atom_id res chain seq x y z
N MET A 1 -71.79 -43.46 -15.62
CA MET A 1 -71.34 -42.29 -16.40
C MET A 1 -70.96 -41.16 -15.44
N LYS A 2 -69.64 -40.96 -15.24
CA LYS A 2 -68.89 -39.72 -14.93
C LYS A 2 -67.64 -40.08 -14.12
N LEU A 3 -66.55 -40.24 -14.87
CA LEU A 3 -65.16 -40.25 -14.42
C LEU A 3 -64.79 -38.84 -13.93
N ARG A 4 -64.04 -38.71 -12.83
CA ARG A 4 -63.19 -37.53 -12.58
C ARG A 4 -62.06 -37.88 -11.61
N THR A 5 -60.93 -38.18 -12.22
CA THR A 5 -59.56 -38.18 -11.71
C THR A 5 -59.22 -36.80 -11.13
N LEU A 6 -58.63 -36.71 -9.93
CA LEU A 6 -57.94 -35.50 -9.48
C LEU A 6 -56.56 -35.85 -8.88
N THR A 7 -55.59 -35.70 -9.77
CA THR A 7 -54.17 -35.34 -9.61
C THR A 7 -53.60 -35.06 -8.21
N LEU A 8 -52.55 -35.81 -7.88
CA LEU A 8 -51.45 -35.46 -6.97
C LEU A 8 -50.93 -34.03 -7.26
N GLY A 9 -50.92 -33.17 -6.26
CA GLY A 9 -50.15 -31.92 -6.28
C GLY A 9 -48.75 -32.17 -5.69
N LEU A 10 -47.73 -32.26 -6.55
CA LEU A 10 -46.33 -32.10 -6.14
C LEU A 10 -46.12 -30.61 -5.79
N LEU A 11 -45.90 -30.29 -4.52
CA LEU A 11 -45.31 -29.01 -4.13
C LEU A 11 -43.82 -29.06 -4.49
N SER A 12 -43.44 -28.46 -5.62
CA SER A 12 -42.05 -28.09 -5.90
C SER A 12 -41.70 -26.88 -5.02
N ALA A 13 -41.04 -27.12 -3.89
CA ALA A 13 -40.37 -26.07 -3.14
C ALA A 13 -39.11 -25.64 -3.90
N SER A 14 -39.23 -24.60 -4.72
CA SER A 14 -38.08 -23.94 -5.34
C SER A 14 -37.28 -23.22 -4.25
N ALA A 15 -36.23 -23.89 -3.75
CA ALA A 15 -35.23 -23.23 -2.93
C ALA A 15 -34.48 -22.23 -3.82
N PHE A 16 -34.75 -20.93 -3.62
CA PHE A 16 -33.86 -19.88 -4.11
C PHE A 16 -32.56 -20.01 -3.32
N ALA A 17 -31.59 -20.72 -3.88
CA ALA A 17 -30.21 -20.60 -3.45
C ALA A 17 -29.76 -19.18 -3.80
N PHE A 18 -29.71 -18.30 -2.80
CA PHE A 18 -28.87 -17.11 -2.88
C PHE A 18 -27.44 -17.63 -3.05
N ALA A 19 -26.94 -17.62 -4.29
CA ALA A 19 -25.51 -17.69 -4.50
C ALA A 19 -24.94 -16.46 -3.80
N ALA A 20 -24.23 -16.67 -2.68
CA ALA A 20 -23.42 -15.63 -2.08
C ALA A 20 -22.39 -15.23 -3.13
N HIS A 21 -22.62 -14.10 -3.79
CA HIS A 21 -21.70 -13.57 -4.78
C HIS A 21 -20.56 -12.95 -3.98
N ALA A 22 -19.36 -13.48 -4.11
CA ALA A 22 -18.20 -12.88 -3.47
C ALA A 22 -18.06 -11.42 -3.95
N GLU A 23 -17.86 -10.51 -3.00
CA GLU A 23 -17.61 -9.09 -3.25
C GLU A 23 -16.17 -8.93 -3.75
N SER A 24 -15.98 -8.16 -4.83
CA SER A 24 -14.66 -7.93 -5.41
C SER A 24 -14.17 -6.55 -5.00
N ILE A 25 -13.05 -6.51 -4.29
CA ILE A 25 -12.38 -5.29 -3.84
C ILE A 25 -11.19 -5.00 -4.75
N THR A 26 -11.21 -3.86 -5.44
CA THR A 26 -10.14 -3.38 -6.31
C THR A 26 -9.18 -2.49 -5.54
N ILE A 27 -7.92 -2.92 -5.48
CA ILE A 27 -6.86 -2.26 -4.71
C ILE A 27 -5.85 -1.63 -5.66
N ALA A 28 -5.74 -0.30 -5.63
CA ALA A 28 -4.65 0.42 -6.30
C ALA A 28 -3.41 0.46 -5.41
N THR A 29 -2.29 -0.05 -5.89
CA THR A 29 -1.05 -0.14 -5.10
C THR A 29 0.23 0.08 -5.93
N VAL A 30 1.32 0.36 -5.22
CA VAL A 30 2.64 0.59 -5.81
C VAL A 30 3.36 -0.74 -6.06
N ASN A 31 4.19 -0.83 -7.08
CA ASN A 31 4.95 -2.02 -7.46
C ASN A 31 6.23 -2.28 -6.63
N ASN A 32 6.29 -1.82 -5.38
CA ASN A 32 7.45 -2.06 -4.52
C ASN A 32 7.47 -3.51 -3.97
N GLY A 33 8.59 -3.91 -3.38
CA GLY A 33 8.81 -5.29 -2.95
C GLY A 33 7.82 -5.80 -1.90
N ASP A 34 7.43 -4.96 -0.94
CA ASP A 34 6.52 -5.35 0.13
C ASP A 34 5.07 -5.48 -0.34
N MET A 35 4.61 -4.63 -1.28
CA MET A 35 3.28 -4.77 -1.88
C MET A 35 3.18 -6.02 -2.75
N VAL A 36 4.23 -6.31 -3.54
CA VAL A 36 4.31 -7.54 -4.33
C VAL A 36 4.34 -8.77 -3.40
N ARG A 37 4.94 -8.68 -2.21
CA ARG A 37 4.85 -9.74 -1.20
C ARG A 37 3.44 -9.86 -0.64
N MET A 38 2.78 -8.76 -0.30
CA MET A 38 1.38 -8.74 0.18
C MET A 38 0.43 -9.41 -0.81
N GLN A 39 0.58 -9.14 -2.11
CA GLN A 39 -0.23 -9.79 -3.15
C GLN A 39 -0.15 -11.32 -3.09
N LYS A 40 1.03 -11.89 -2.79
CA LYS A 40 1.22 -13.34 -2.64
C LYS A 40 0.61 -13.91 -1.36
N LEU A 41 0.17 -13.06 -0.44
CA LEU A 41 -0.52 -13.43 0.79
C LEU A 41 -2.05 -13.28 0.66
N THR A 42 -2.56 -12.90 -0.51
CA THR A 42 -4.01 -12.79 -0.79
C THR A 42 -4.76 -14.10 -0.49
N ASP A 43 -4.13 -15.25 -0.74
CA ASP A 43 -4.74 -16.56 -0.48
C ASP A 43 -5.06 -16.77 1.00
N ASP A 44 -4.22 -16.27 1.92
CA ASP A 44 -4.49 -16.34 3.37
C ASP A 44 -5.68 -15.45 3.75
N PHE A 45 -5.77 -14.25 3.18
CA PHE A 45 -6.90 -13.35 3.41
C PHE A 45 -8.22 -13.94 2.88
N THR A 46 -8.23 -14.42 1.63
CA THR A 46 -9.44 -14.98 1.00
C THR A 46 -9.85 -16.32 1.61
N ALA A 47 -8.91 -17.12 2.13
CA ALA A 47 -9.25 -18.31 2.91
C ALA A 47 -9.98 -17.98 4.23
N LYS A 48 -9.64 -16.84 4.86
CA LYS A 48 -10.29 -16.35 6.09
C LYS A 48 -11.58 -15.57 5.81
N ASN A 49 -11.70 -14.98 4.62
CA ASN A 49 -12.82 -14.15 4.17
C ASN A 49 -13.31 -14.65 2.79
N PRO A 50 -13.97 -15.81 2.72
CA PRO A 50 -14.29 -16.48 1.45
C PRO A 50 -15.32 -15.74 0.59
N ASP A 51 -16.00 -14.76 1.17
CA ASP A 51 -16.95 -13.86 0.54
C ASP A 51 -16.28 -12.61 -0.07
N ILE A 52 -14.97 -12.43 0.10
CA ILE A 52 -14.22 -11.28 -0.42
C ILE A 52 -13.14 -11.75 -1.39
N GLN A 53 -13.09 -11.16 -2.58
CA GLN A 53 -12.04 -11.37 -3.57
C GLN A 53 -11.25 -10.07 -3.78
N LEU A 54 -9.93 -10.19 -3.97
CA LEU A 54 -9.07 -9.02 -4.18
C LEU A 54 -8.60 -8.94 -5.63
N GLN A 55 -8.71 -7.75 -6.22
CA GLN A 55 -8.18 -7.40 -7.53
C GLN A 55 -7.11 -6.32 -7.38
N TRP A 56 -5.96 -6.49 -8.03
CA TRP A 56 -4.82 -5.59 -7.84
C TRP A 56 -4.52 -4.76 -9.08
N VAL A 57 -4.53 -3.44 -8.93
CA VAL A 57 -4.02 -2.48 -9.92
C VAL A 57 -2.65 -2.02 -9.44
N THR A 58 -1.61 -2.66 -9.95
CA THR A 58 -0.22 -2.42 -9.52
C THR A 58 0.48 -1.48 -10.47
N LEU A 59 0.96 -0.34 -9.96
CA LEU A 59 1.49 0.75 -10.76
C LEU A 59 2.86 1.20 -10.26
N GLU A 60 3.62 1.84 -11.14
CA GLU A 60 4.77 2.66 -10.71
C GLU A 60 4.27 3.88 -9.93
N GLU A 61 5.03 4.33 -8.94
CA GLU A 61 4.60 5.28 -7.92
C GLU A 61 4.04 6.60 -8.46
N ASN A 62 4.70 7.23 -9.44
CA ASN A 62 4.17 8.47 -10.04
C ASN A 62 2.83 8.23 -10.75
N VAL A 63 2.70 7.11 -11.46
CA VAL A 63 1.47 6.73 -12.17
C VAL A 63 0.36 6.41 -11.17
N LEU A 64 0.70 5.74 -10.07
CA LEU A 64 -0.23 5.46 -8.97
C LEU A 64 -0.79 6.78 -8.42
N ARG A 65 0.08 7.71 -8.03
CA ARG A 65 -0.33 8.99 -7.46
C ARG A 65 -1.22 9.79 -8.40
N GLU A 66 -0.86 9.86 -9.69
CA GLU A 66 -1.67 10.54 -10.70
C GLU A 66 -3.08 9.93 -10.82
N ARG A 67 -3.16 8.60 -10.95
CA ARG A 67 -4.43 7.89 -11.16
C ARG A 67 -5.31 7.89 -9.92
N VAL A 68 -4.74 7.65 -8.75
CA VAL A 68 -5.47 7.66 -7.48
C VAL A 68 -6.00 9.06 -7.17
N THR A 69 -5.18 10.11 -7.38
CA THR A 69 -5.62 11.50 -7.20
C THR A 69 -6.78 11.84 -8.13
N THR A 70 -6.70 11.42 -9.39
CA THR A 70 -7.77 11.66 -10.37
C THR A 70 -9.05 10.93 -9.98
N ASP A 71 -8.95 9.64 -9.62
CA ASP A 71 -10.10 8.82 -9.25
C ASP A 71 -10.82 9.39 -8.02
N ILE A 72 -10.09 9.71 -6.94
CA ILE A 72 -10.68 10.22 -5.71
C ILE A 72 -11.27 11.63 -5.89
N ALA A 73 -10.58 12.51 -6.62
CA ALA A 73 -11.04 13.89 -6.85
C ALA A 73 -12.29 13.96 -7.73
N THR A 74 -12.42 13.03 -8.69
CA THR A 74 -13.58 12.96 -9.60
C THR A 74 -14.68 12.03 -9.10
N LYS A 75 -14.45 11.30 -8.00
CA LYS A 75 -15.31 10.22 -7.51
C LYS A 75 -15.55 9.16 -8.58
N GLY A 76 -14.48 8.78 -9.28
CA GLY A 76 -14.51 7.85 -10.42
C GLY A 76 -14.85 6.41 -10.05
N GLY A 77 -14.67 6.03 -8.78
CA GLY A 77 -15.06 4.73 -8.25
C GLY A 77 -14.30 3.56 -8.88
N GLN A 78 -13.07 3.79 -9.35
CA GLN A 78 -12.23 2.75 -9.92
C GLN A 78 -11.55 1.89 -8.86
N TYR A 79 -11.33 2.46 -7.66
CA TYR A 79 -10.60 1.79 -6.58
C TYR A 79 -11.40 1.83 -5.27
N ASP A 80 -11.50 0.67 -4.63
CA ASP A 80 -12.15 0.51 -3.32
C ASP A 80 -11.16 0.77 -2.19
N VAL A 81 -9.90 0.35 -2.39
CA VAL A 81 -8.78 0.59 -1.46
C VAL A 81 -7.61 1.19 -2.24
N MET A 82 -6.99 2.22 -1.67
CA MET A 82 -5.91 2.97 -2.30
C MET A 82 -4.68 2.99 -1.40
N THR A 83 -3.52 2.65 -1.97
CA THR A 83 -2.23 2.91 -1.34
C THR A 83 -1.87 4.38 -1.57
N ILE A 84 -1.76 5.14 -0.48
CA ILE A 84 -1.52 6.58 -0.48
C ILE A 84 -0.43 6.95 0.51
N GLY A 85 0.25 8.07 0.28
CA GLY A 85 1.30 8.56 1.17
C GLY A 85 0.76 9.33 2.37
N THR A 86 1.64 9.53 3.35
CA THR A 86 1.39 10.38 4.53
C THR A 86 1.15 11.85 4.17
N TYR A 87 1.58 12.29 2.98
CA TYR A 87 1.35 13.64 2.48
C TYR A 87 -0.11 13.87 2.09
N GLU A 88 -0.71 12.91 1.39
CA GLU A 88 -2.06 13.00 0.84
C GLU A 88 -3.13 12.89 1.93
N VAL A 89 -2.93 11.99 2.91
CA VAL A 89 -3.92 11.63 3.93
C VAL A 89 -4.55 12.84 4.63
N PRO A 90 -3.79 13.76 5.26
CA PRO A 90 -4.40 14.88 5.97
C PRO A 90 -5.09 15.88 5.04
N ILE A 91 -4.66 15.98 3.78
CA ILE A 91 -5.27 16.87 2.78
C ILE A 91 -6.64 16.30 2.37
N TRP A 92 -6.68 15.03 1.99
CA TRP A 92 -7.89 14.36 1.49
C TRP A 92 -8.89 14.10 2.62
N ALA A 93 -8.43 13.83 3.84
CA ALA A 93 -9.30 13.74 5.02
C ALA A 93 -10.03 15.07 5.29
N LYS A 94 -9.34 16.21 5.24
CA LYS A 94 -9.96 17.54 5.40
C LYS A 94 -10.96 17.90 4.29
N GLN A 95 -10.81 17.30 3.12
CA GLN A 95 -11.75 17.42 2.00
C GLN A 95 -12.91 16.42 2.08
N SER A 96 -12.93 15.56 3.11
CA SER A 96 -13.90 14.47 3.27
C SER A 96 -13.90 13.49 2.11
N TRP A 97 -12.72 13.24 1.53
CA TRP A 97 -12.53 12.27 0.45
C TRP A 97 -12.18 10.87 0.97
N LEU A 98 -11.60 10.79 2.17
CA LEU A 98 -11.29 9.54 2.86
C LEU A 98 -12.35 9.22 3.91
N LEU A 99 -12.67 7.93 4.05
CA LEU A 99 -13.47 7.44 5.16
C LEU A 99 -12.61 7.44 6.44
N PRO A 100 -13.17 7.83 7.60
CA PRO A 100 -12.49 7.61 8.87
C PRO A 100 -12.39 6.10 9.13
N LEU A 101 -11.27 5.67 9.70
CA LEU A 101 -11.03 4.28 10.09
C LEU A 101 -11.40 4.04 11.55
N ASP A 102 -12.62 4.44 11.94
CA ASP A 102 -13.16 4.31 13.29
C ASP A 102 -13.86 2.96 13.55
N LYS A 103 -13.90 2.08 12.53
CA LYS A 103 -14.56 0.76 12.56
C LYS A 103 -13.62 -0.40 12.23
N LEU A 104 -12.34 -0.30 12.62
CA LEU A 104 -11.36 -1.37 12.37
C LEU A 104 -11.55 -2.63 13.24
N GLY A 105 -12.46 -2.59 14.22
CA GLY A 105 -12.69 -3.67 15.17
C GLY A 105 -11.92 -3.47 16.48
N ASP A 106 -12.37 -4.12 17.55
CA ASP A 106 -11.76 -4.03 18.88
C ASP A 106 -10.40 -4.76 18.94
N ASP A 107 -10.13 -5.64 17.98
CA ASP A 107 -8.89 -6.38 17.82
C ASP A 107 -7.78 -5.58 17.11
N TYR A 108 -8.11 -4.41 16.55
CA TYR A 108 -7.13 -3.50 15.96
C TYR A 108 -6.66 -2.45 16.98
N ASP A 109 -5.46 -2.64 17.54
CA ASP A 109 -4.87 -1.69 18.48
C ASP A 109 -4.22 -0.50 17.75
N VAL A 110 -5.00 0.58 17.55
CA VAL A 110 -4.50 1.85 16.99
C VAL A 110 -3.34 2.44 17.82
N LYS A 111 -3.26 2.15 19.12
CA LYS A 111 -2.21 2.69 20.00
C LYS A 111 -0.87 1.98 19.83
N ASP A 112 -0.85 0.82 19.19
CA ASP A 112 0.39 0.10 18.84
C ASP A 112 1.11 0.72 17.63
N ILE A 113 0.42 1.59 16.88
CA ILE A 113 1.04 2.34 15.78
C ILE A 113 2.05 3.34 16.34
N ILE A 114 3.24 3.39 15.73
CA ILE A 114 4.28 4.39 16.06
C ILE A 114 3.67 5.81 16.05
N PRO A 115 3.77 6.59 17.15
CA PRO A 115 3.03 7.84 17.30
C PRO A 115 3.25 8.87 16.19
N ALA A 116 4.47 8.96 15.65
CA ALA A 116 4.78 9.86 14.54
C ALA A 116 4.03 9.47 13.25
N ILE A 117 3.89 8.16 12.99
CA ILE A 117 3.15 7.63 11.83
C ILE A 117 1.65 7.84 12.04
N ALA A 118 1.12 7.45 13.22
CA ALA A 118 -0.29 7.65 13.54
C ALA A 118 -0.70 9.13 13.42
N GLY A 119 0.13 10.04 13.92
CA GLY A 119 -0.10 11.49 13.82
C GLY A 119 -0.11 12.00 12.38
N GLY A 120 0.76 11.47 11.52
CA GLY A 120 0.79 11.82 10.09
C GLY A 120 -0.42 11.31 9.29
N LEU A 121 -1.11 10.28 9.80
CA LEU A 121 -2.26 9.65 9.16
C LEU A 121 -3.60 10.05 9.78
N SER A 122 -3.60 11.00 10.71
CA SER A 122 -4.77 11.42 11.48
C SER A 122 -5.10 12.89 11.30
N VAL A 123 -6.40 13.23 11.37
CA VAL A 123 -6.90 14.60 11.46
C VAL A 123 -7.82 14.69 12.67
N ASP A 124 -7.57 15.68 13.54
CA ASP A 124 -8.32 15.90 14.79
C ASP A 124 -8.42 14.63 15.66
N GLY A 125 -7.35 13.84 15.69
CA GLY A 125 -7.24 12.59 16.46
C GLY A 125 -7.94 11.38 15.81
N THR A 126 -8.54 11.53 14.64
CA THR A 126 -9.18 10.44 13.89
C THR A 126 -8.24 9.91 12.81
N LEU A 127 -8.04 8.59 12.75
CA LEU A 127 -7.21 7.93 11.74
C LEU A 127 -7.97 7.82 10.41
N TYR A 128 -7.32 8.17 9.29
CA TYR A 128 -7.93 8.10 7.94
C TYR A 128 -7.22 7.13 7.00
N ALA A 129 -6.06 6.60 7.39
CA ALA A 129 -5.35 5.56 6.66
C ALA A 129 -4.61 4.64 7.64
N ALA A 130 -4.64 3.34 7.39
CA ALA A 130 -3.89 2.36 8.16
C ALA A 130 -2.47 2.24 7.56
N PRO A 131 -1.40 2.38 8.37
CA PRO A 131 -0.04 2.27 7.84
C PRO A 131 0.28 0.81 7.49
N PHE A 132 0.59 0.56 6.22
CA PHE A 132 1.10 -0.75 5.79
C PHE A 132 2.61 -0.89 6.08
N TYR A 133 3.37 0.19 5.88
CA TYR A 133 4.75 0.33 6.34
C TYR A 133 5.05 1.82 6.59
N GLY A 134 6.10 2.09 7.35
CA GLY A 134 6.66 3.43 7.54
C GLY A 134 8.17 3.40 7.32
N GLU A 135 8.71 4.50 6.83
CA GLU A 135 10.14 4.60 6.48
C GLU A 135 10.74 5.94 6.90
N SER A 136 12.07 5.95 6.92
CA SER A 136 12.90 7.15 7.04
C SER A 136 14.10 6.98 6.11
N SER A 137 14.90 8.02 5.96
CA SER A 137 16.11 7.98 5.14
C SER A 137 17.36 7.83 6.00
N PHE A 138 18.30 7.00 5.55
CA PHE A 138 19.63 6.87 6.15
C PHE A 138 20.67 6.52 5.07
N VAL A 139 21.94 6.60 5.43
CA VAL A 139 23.05 6.27 4.51
C VAL A 139 23.30 4.77 4.52
N MET A 140 23.14 4.14 3.36
CA MET A 140 23.63 2.79 3.10
C MET A 140 25.00 2.87 2.40
N TYR A 141 25.97 2.05 2.85
CA TYR A 141 27.32 2.06 2.28
C TYR A 141 27.92 0.65 2.20
N ARG A 142 28.91 0.50 1.32
CA ARG A 142 29.71 -0.72 1.15
C ARG A 142 30.94 -0.67 2.05
N LYS A 143 30.95 -1.48 3.11
CA LYS A 143 32.03 -1.52 4.10
C LYS A 143 33.40 -1.82 3.48
N ASP A 144 33.45 -2.75 2.54
CA ASP A 144 34.65 -3.15 1.82
C ASP A 144 35.22 -2.04 0.93
N LEU A 145 34.35 -1.26 0.27
CA LEU A 145 34.80 -0.10 -0.52
C LEU A 145 35.28 1.05 0.37
N MET A 146 34.61 1.26 1.52
CA MET A 146 35.01 2.25 2.52
C MET A 146 36.39 1.93 3.12
N GLU A 147 36.63 0.66 3.46
CA GLU A 147 37.92 0.17 3.96
C GLU A 147 39.02 0.31 2.89
N LYS A 148 38.75 -0.10 1.64
CA LYS A 148 39.68 0.08 0.51
C LYS A 148 40.03 1.55 0.27
N ALA A 149 39.11 2.47 0.54
CA ALA A 149 39.31 3.92 0.47
C ALA A 149 40.07 4.51 1.68
N GLY A 150 40.39 3.69 2.69
CA GLY A 150 41.05 4.12 3.93
C GLY A 150 40.17 5.06 4.76
N LEU A 151 38.86 4.83 4.78
CA LEU A 151 37.87 5.64 5.48
C LEU A 151 37.07 4.80 6.49
N THR A 152 36.37 5.46 7.41
CA THR A 152 35.41 4.86 8.33
C THR A 152 34.16 5.74 8.36
N MET A 153 32.97 5.16 8.21
CA MET A 153 31.71 5.90 8.23
C MET A 153 31.41 6.39 9.66
N PRO A 154 31.23 7.70 9.89
CA PRO A 154 30.73 8.23 11.15
C PRO A 154 29.25 7.85 11.37
N ASP A 155 28.81 7.79 12.63
CA ASP A 155 27.39 7.57 12.97
C ASP A 155 26.48 8.72 12.46
N ALA A 156 27.03 9.93 12.36
CA ALA A 156 26.36 11.12 11.82
C ALA A 156 27.26 11.80 10.76
N PRO A 157 27.30 11.27 9.52
CA PRO A 157 28.16 11.82 8.47
C PRO A 157 27.68 13.19 8.01
N THR A 158 28.61 14.09 7.71
CA THR A 158 28.30 15.35 7.02
C THR A 158 28.23 15.12 5.50
N TRP A 159 27.55 16.02 4.78
CA TRP A 159 27.54 15.97 3.32
C TRP A 159 28.93 16.09 2.70
N ASP A 160 29.84 16.85 3.32
CA ASP A 160 31.24 16.92 2.90
C ASP A 160 31.94 15.56 3.02
N PHE A 161 31.69 14.82 4.11
CA PHE A 161 32.20 13.47 4.27
C PHE A 161 31.61 12.52 3.22
N ILE A 162 30.30 12.58 2.96
CA ILE A 162 29.65 11.76 1.93
C ILE A 162 30.26 12.05 0.55
N LYS A 163 30.50 13.31 0.21
CA LYS A 163 31.18 13.70 -1.02
C LYS A 163 32.60 13.11 -1.07
N GLN A 164 33.38 13.27 -0.01
CA GLN A 164 34.76 12.74 0.06
C GLN A 164 34.78 11.21 -0.10
N ALA A 165 33.88 10.51 0.58
CA ALA A 165 33.77 9.06 0.51
C ALA A 165 33.38 8.62 -0.90
N ALA A 166 32.39 9.28 -1.52
CA ALA A 166 31.99 9.00 -2.89
C ALA A 166 33.13 9.22 -3.90
N ASP A 167 33.89 10.32 -3.76
CA ASP A 167 35.04 10.61 -4.62
C ASP A 167 36.12 9.50 -4.50
N LYS A 168 36.43 9.06 -3.27
CA LYS A 168 37.43 8.01 -3.03
C LYS A 168 36.98 6.60 -3.42
N MET A 169 35.69 6.30 -3.31
CA MET A 169 35.13 4.98 -3.63
C MET A 169 34.79 4.81 -5.12
N THR A 170 34.77 5.91 -5.89
CA THR A 170 34.45 5.85 -7.33
C THR A 170 35.57 5.14 -8.10
N ASP A 171 35.21 4.10 -8.82
CA ASP A 171 36.08 3.40 -9.77
C ASP A 171 35.27 3.06 -11.02
N ARG A 172 35.21 4.04 -11.95
CA ARG A 172 34.42 3.91 -13.18
C ARG A 172 34.96 2.83 -14.13
N ALA A 173 36.24 2.50 -14.05
CA ALA A 173 36.82 1.42 -14.86
C ALA A 173 36.27 0.05 -14.44
N SER A 174 36.00 -0.11 -13.15
CA SER A 174 35.34 -1.30 -12.57
C SER A 174 33.81 -1.17 -12.49
N GLY A 175 33.22 -0.13 -13.10
CA GLY A 175 31.77 0.13 -13.06
C GLY A 175 31.23 0.57 -11.68
N VAL A 176 32.08 1.05 -10.78
CA VAL A 176 31.70 1.51 -9.43
C VAL A 176 31.51 3.03 -9.42
N ASN A 177 30.31 3.47 -9.08
CA ASN A 177 30.02 4.86 -8.73
C ASN A 177 30.01 4.99 -7.20
N GLY A 178 30.77 5.92 -6.63
CA GLY A 178 30.90 6.04 -5.17
C GLY A 178 29.64 6.53 -4.45
N VAL A 179 28.65 7.02 -5.19
CA VAL A 179 27.31 7.34 -4.68
C VAL A 179 26.27 7.11 -5.78
N CYS A 180 25.07 6.70 -5.39
CA CYS A 180 23.88 6.71 -6.21
C CYS A 180 22.76 7.42 -5.44
N LEU A 181 22.14 8.40 -6.09
CA LEU A 181 21.00 9.15 -5.55
C LEU A 181 19.90 9.16 -6.61
N ARG A 182 18.69 9.47 -6.16
CA ARG A 182 17.53 9.59 -7.05
C ARG A 182 17.73 10.78 -7.99
N GLY A 183 17.55 10.53 -9.29
CA GLY A 183 17.60 11.56 -10.33
C GLY A 183 16.38 11.53 -11.26
N LYS A 184 15.45 10.60 -11.05
CA LYS A 184 14.18 10.54 -11.79
C LYS A 184 13.28 11.68 -11.31
N ALA A 185 12.68 12.42 -12.23
CA ALA A 185 11.77 13.51 -11.89
C ALA A 185 10.43 12.93 -11.40
N GLY A 186 10.03 13.33 -10.19
CA GLY A 186 8.76 12.95 -9.58
C GLY A 186 8.74 13.40 -8.12
N TRP A 187 7.63 14.01 -7.68
CA TRP A 187 7.56 14.62 -6.34
C TRP A 187 7.52 13.60 -5.21
N GLY A 188 7.18 12.35 -5.52
CA GLY A 188 7.21 11.28 -4.54
C GLY A 188 8.01 10.09 -5.01
N GLU A 189 9.00 10.27 -5.88
CA GLU A 189 10.03 9.25 -6.07
C GLU A 189 10.84 9.13 -4.75
N ASN A 190 10.33 8.36 -3.78
CA ASN A 190 10.87 8.21 -2.42
C ASN A 190 11.56 6.90 -2.14
#